data_AF-A0A354GM12-F1
#
_entry.id   AF-A0A354GM12-F1
#
_cell.length_a   1.000
_cell.length_b   1.000
_cell.length_c   1.000
_cell.angle_alpha   90.00
_cell.angle_beta   90.00
_cell.angle_gamma   90.00
#
_symmetry.space_group_name_H-M   'P 1'
#
loop_
_entity.id
_entity.type
_entity.pdbx_description
1 polymer ?
#
loop_
_entity_poly.entity_id
_entity_poly.type
_entity_poly.pdbx_seq_one_letter_code
_entity_poly.pdbx_strand_id
1 'polypeptide(L)'
;VAAVAATAIKNEGDGCPFQRIGKGLFIWKAKAGITQQPPTPVEEPEQEDEVQYDIISSFGMFWRRNAIEWVSTPKILGMYQIGAQHVDFHKQLGIYLLYDGREVIYVGRATERPLGRRLYEHTADRLSSRWDRFSWFGLLPVSEAGDLGILPDSYLGPKIIPAVEAILIEALEPRQNRKRGDDLSAVEYIQKEDPEIQKKKVKQSLEAALGKWQP
;
A
#
# COMPACT_ATOMS: atom_id res chain seq x y z
N VAL A 1 11.09 16.90 9.17
CA VAL A 1 11.23 16.49 10.59
C VAL A 1 11.48 14.99 10.73
N ALA A 2 10.63 14.12 10.17
CA ALA A 2 10.78 12.65 10.22
C ALA A 2 12.13 12.12 9.68
N ALA A 3 12.61 12.62 8.53
CA ALA A 3 13.89 12.18 7.95
C ALA A 3 15.11 12.58 8.81
N VAL A 4 15.03 13.71 9.53
CA VAL A 4 16.11 14.19 10.40
C VAL A 4 16.15 13.36 11.69
N ALA A 5 14.99 13.05 12.27
CA ALA A 5 14.89 12.18 13.44
C ALA A 5 15.37 10.75 13.16
N ALA A 6 15.02 10.19 12.00
CA ALA A 6 15.50 8.86 11.59
C ALA A 6 17.03 8.80 11.44
N THR A 7 17.63 9.86 10.91
CA THR A 7 19.09 9.98 10.75
C THR A 7 19.79 10.15 12.10
N ALA A 8 19.22 10.97 12.99
CA ALA A 8 19.75 11.18 14.34
C ALA A 8 19.74 9.88 15.18
N ILE A 9 18.64 9.10 15.13
CA ILE A 9 18.54 7.82 15.84
C ILE A 9 19.61 6.83 15.35
N LYS A 10 19.84 6.78 14.03
CA LYS A 10 20.86 5.90 13.44
C LYS A 10 22.29 6.28 13.85
N ASN A 11 22.56 7.56 14.09
CA ASN A 11 23.89 8.07 14.42
C ASN A 11 24.19 8.08 15.93
N GLU A 12 23.17 8.33 16.77
CA GLU A 12 23.33 8.59 18.20
C GLU A 12 22.83 7.46 19.10
N GLY A 13 22.14 6.46 18.53
CA GLY A 13 21.66 5.27 19.26
C GLY A 13 20.85 5.64 20.51
N ASP A 14 21.23 5.07 21.65
CA ASP A 14 20.52 5.27 22.93
C ASP A 14 20.57 6.72 23.45
N GLY A 15 21.58 7.48 23.04
CA GLY A 15 21.74 8.90 23.39
C GLY A 15 20.82 9.83 22.61
N CYS A 16 20.13 9.33 21.57
CA CYS A 16 19.27 10.17 20.74
C CYS A 16 18.06 10.69 21.54
N PRO A 17 17.74 12.00 21.48
CA PRO A 17 16.56 12.56 22.13
C PRO A 17 15.25 12.11 21.50
N PHE A 18 15.29 11.48 20.33
CA PHE A 18 14.13 10.95 19.62
C PHE A 18 13.99 9.44 19.83
N GLN A 19 12.76 8.95 19.93
CA GLN A 19 12.43 7.53 19.92
C GLN A 19 11.41 7.25 18.83
N ARG A 20 11.64 6.20 18.04
CA ARG A 20 10.73 5.76 16.99
C ARG A 20 9.67 4.86 17.63
N ILE A 21 8.39 5.22 17.46
CA ILE A 21 7.25 4.47 17.99
C ILE A 21 6.32 3.94 16.89
N GLY A 22 6.62 4.25 15.63
CA GLY A 22 5.87 3.77 14.48
C GLY A 22 6.54 4.12 13.16
N LYS A 23 5.92 3.76 12.03
CA LYS A 23 6.41 4.08 10.69
C LYS A 23 6.25 5.58 10.42
N GLY A 24 7.33 6.35 10.60
CA GLY A 24 7.34 7.80 10.40
C GLY A 24 6.92 8.63 11.64
N LEU A 25 6.57 7.98 12.75
CA LEU A 25 6.26 8.62 14.02
C LEU A 25 7.46 8.58 14.97
N PHE A 26 7.83 9.77 15.48
CA PHE A 26 8.95 9.96 16.40
C PHE A 26 8.51 10.85 17.57
N ILE A 27 8.89 10.48 18.79
CA ILE A 27 8.65 11.26 20.01
C ILE A 27 9.96 11.79 20.58
N TRP A 28 9.92 12.97 21.22
CA TRP A 28 11.06 13.55 21.91
C TRP A 28 11.02 13.17 23.39
N LYS A 29 11.98 12.36 23.84
CA LYS A 29 12.11 11.82 25.22
C LYS A 29 11.93 12.89 26.32
N ALA A 30 12.65 14.01 26.22
CA ALA A 30 12.60 15.09 27.23
C ALA A 30 11.26 15.85 27.25
N LYS A 31 10.56 15.96 26.12
CA LYS A 31 9.26 16.64 26.04
C LYS A 31 8.11 15.72 26.49
N ALA A 32 8.34 14.41 26.49
CA ALA A 32 7.43 13.37 26.98
C ALA A 32 7.62 13.03 28.46
N GLY A 33 8.54 13.70 29.18
CA GLY A 33 8.72 13.50 30.62
C GLY A 33 9.33 12.16 31.04
N ILE A 34 10.03 11.45 30.14
CA ILE A 34 10.62 10.14 30.44
C ILE A 34 11.95 10.35 31.18
N THR A 35 11.95 10.14 32.50
CA THR A 35 13.18 10.08 33.32
C THR A 35 13.65 8.63 33.37
N GLN A 36 14.92 8.36 33.03
CA GLN A 36 15.50 7.01 33.12
C GLN A 36 15.59 6.58 34.60
N GLN A 37 14.84 5.57 35.02
CA GLN A 37 14.98 4.90 36.30
C GLN A 37 15.16 3.38 36.06
N PRO A 38 16.01 2.67 36.82
CA PRO A 38 16.21 1.22 36.65
C PRO A 38 14.95 0.41 37.04
N PRO A 39 14.80 -0.82 36.53
CA PRO A 39 13.50 -1.48 36.45
C PRO A 39 13.08 -2.06 37.81
N THR A 40 12.04 -1.48 38.39
CA THR A 40 11.15 -2.21 39.31
C THR A 40 10.28 -3.13 38.43
N PRO A 41 9.97 -4.38 38.82
CA PRO A 41 8.96 -5.18 38.12
C PRO A 41 7.60 -4.56 38.42
N VAL A 42 7.28 -3.52 37.67
CA VAL A 42 5.92 -2.99 37.55
C VAL A 42 5.25 -3.94 36.58
N GLU A 43 4.21 -4.62 37.03
CA GLU A 43 3.25 -5.27 36.14
C GLU A 43 2.90 -4.23 35.09
N GLU A 44 3.36 -4.46 33.85
CA GLU A 44 3.09 -3.56 32.74
C GLU A 44 1.57 -3.38 32.71
N PRO A 45 1.03 -2.16 32.89
CA PRO A 45 -0.34 -1.95 32.48
C PRO A 45 -0.35 -2.39 31.03
N GLU A 46 -1.17 -3.41 30.73
CA GLU A 46 -1.40 -3.88 29.37
C GLU A 46 -1.52 -2.62 28.53
N GLN A 47 -0.47 -2.34 27.74
CA GLN A 47 -0.52 -1.28 26.78
C GLN A 47 -1.60 -1.78 25.85
N GLU A 48 -2.79 -1.19 25.96
CA GLU A 48 -3.69 -1.06 24.84
C GLU A 48 -2.87 -0.27 23.80
N ASP A 49 -1.95 -0.97 23.14
CA ASP A 49 -1.51 -0.62 21.82
C ASP A 49 -2.81 -0.33 21.09
N GLU A 50 -2.98 0.89 20.60
CA GLU A 50 -4.03 1.22 19.65
C GLU A 50 -3.77 0.37 18.40
N VAL A 51 -4.08 -0.94 18.46
CA VAL A 51 -4.00 -1.90 17.35
C VAL A 51 -5.25 -1.72 16.50
N GLN A 52 -5.41 -0.50 16.04
CA GLN A 52 -6.11 -0.20 14.82
C GLN A 52 -4.99 -0.37 13.77
N TYR A 53 -4.98 -1.25 12.77
CA TYR A 53 -6.04 -1.88 11.99
C TYR A 53 -5.46 -3.19 11.44
N ASP A 54 -6.13 -4.32 11.64
CA ASP A 54 -5.45 -5.63 11.60
C ASP A 54 -5.71 -6.53 10.41
N ILE A 55 -6.71 -6.25 9.59
CA ILE A 55 -7.05 -7.17 8.49
C ILE A 55 -6.51 -6.65 7.17
N ILE A 56 -6.71 -5.35 6.89
CA ILE A 56 -6.15 -4.71 5.71
C ILE A 56 -4.81 -4.09 6.09
N SER A 57 -3.73 -4.65 5.57
CA SER A 57 -2.37 -4.21 5.88
C SER A 57 -1.95 -2.97 5.07
N SER A 58 -2.43 -2.89 3.84
CA SER A 58 -2.14 -1.84 2.87
C SER A 58 -3.18 -1.85 1.77
N PHE A 59 -3.36 -0.72 1.12
CA PHE A 59 -4.29 -0.60 0.01
C PHE A 59 -3.79 0.40 -1.03
N GLY A 60 -4.40 0.40 -2.19
CA GLY A 60 -4.16 1.39 -3.24
C GLY A 60 -5.46 1.74 -3.94
N MET A 61 -5.70 3.03 -4.14
CA MET A 61 -6.96 3.55 -4.68
C MET A 61 -6.80 4.07 -6.11
N PHE A 62 -7.72 3.69 -7.00
CA PHE A 62 -7.87 4.21 -8.36
C PHE A 62 -6.60 4.15 -9.21
N TRP A 63 -5.79 3.11 -9.03
CA TRP A 63 -4.59 2.83 -9.80
C TRP A 63 -4.95 2.64 -11.28
N ARG A 64 -4.15 3.25 -12.15
CA ARG A 64 -4.41 3.26 -13.59
C ARG A 64 -3.98 1.95 -14.22
N ARG A 65 -4.86 1.36 -15.01
CA ARG A 65 -4.56 0.15 -15.79
C ARG A 65 -3.40 0.34 -16.76
N ASN A 66 -3.32 1.51 -17.40
CA ASN A 66 -2.30 1.81 -18.41
C ASN A 66 -0.91 2.12 -17.83
N ALA A 67 -0.78 2.16 -16.50
CA ALA A 67 0.49 2.32 -15.81
C ALA A 67 1.15 0.98 -15.43
N ILE A 68 0.55 -0.14 -15.86
CA ILE A 68 1.06 -1.50 -15.66
C ILE A 68 1.38 -2.12 -17.01
N GLU A 69 2.53 -2.76 -17.10
CA GLU A 69 2.88 -3.63 -18.21
C GLU A 69 2.24 -5.01 -17.99
N TRP A 70 1.23 -5.33 -18.80
CA TRP A 70 0.43 -6.54 -18.64
C TRP A 70 1.11 -7.76 -19.28
N VAL A 71 1.85 -8.49 -18.46
CA VAL A 71 2.39 -9.82 -18.75
C VAL A 71 1.84 -10.85 -17.76
N SER A 72 2.15 -12.14 -17.90
CA SER A 72 1.62 -13.20 -17.02
C SER A 72 1.93 -13.01 -15.53
N THR A 73 3.04 -12.33 -15.23
CA THR A 73 3.46 -11.90 -13.89
C THR A 73 3.70 -10.38 -13.88
N PRO A 74 2.63 -9.57 -13.95
CA PRO A 74 2.79 -8.12 -14.10
C PRO A 74 3.30 -7.53 -12.78
N LYS A 75 4.17 -6.51 -12.88
CA LYS A 75 4.61 -5.75 -11.71
C LYS A 75 3.52 -4.78 -11.29
N ILE A 76 3.13 -4.82 -10.02
CA ILE A 76 2.09 -3.96 -9.45
C ILE A 76 2.80 -3.02 -8.47
N LEU A 77 3.49 -2.02 -9.01
CA LEU A 77 4.40 -1.19 -8.21
C LEU A 77 3.67 -0.06 -7.48
N GLY A 78 3.91 0.05 -6.18
CA GLY A 78 3.44 1.16 -5.35
C GLY A 78 4.54 1.73 -4.47
N MET A 79 4.39 2.97 -4.03
CA MET A 79 5.27 3.63 -3.07
C MET A 79 4.44 4.34 -2.01
N TYR A 80 4.85 4.23 -0.75
CA TYR A 80 4.13 4.86 0.38
C TYR A 80 4.19 6.39 0.32
N GLN A 81 5.32 6.92 -0.13
CA GLN A 81 5.53 8.35 -0.35
C GLN A 81 6.48 8.54 -1.53
N ILE A 82 6.44 9.72 -2.13
CA ILE A 82 7.33 10.07 -3.24
C ILE A 82 8.78 9.91 -2.80
N GLY A 83 9.55 9.12 -3.56
CA GLY A 83 10.97 8.85 -3.29
C GLY A 83 11.24 7.68 -2.34
N ALA A 84 10.21 7.03 -1.77
CA ALA A 84 10.38 5.79 -1.03
C ALA A 84 10.70 4.61 -1.96
N GLN A 85 11.26 3.54 -1.38
CA GLN A 85 11.41 2.27 -2.06
C GLN A 85 10.05 1.77 -2.54
N HIS A 86 10.01 1.31 -3.79
CA HIS A 86 8.80 0.78 -4.40
C HIS A 86 8.60 -0.67 -3.98
N VAL A 87 7.35 -1.04 -3.78
CA VAL A 87 6.89 -2.37 -3.37
C VAL A 87 6.15 -2.98 -4.56
N ASP A 88 6.45 -4.24 -4.87
CA ASP A 88 5.70 -4.99 -5.86
C ASP A 88 4.56 -5.77 -5.20
N PHE A 89 3.33 -5.34 -5.46
CA PHE A 89 2.11 -5.94 -4.95
C PHE A 89 1.60 -7.09 -5.82
N HIS A 90 2.38 -7.58 -6.80
CA HIS A 90 1.98 -8.70 -7.65
C HIS A 90 1.42 -9.86 -6.82
N LYS A 91 2.12 -10.26 -5.76
CA LYS A 91 1.80 -11.41 -4.89
C LYS A 91 0.75 -11.13 -3.81
N GLN A 92 0.22 -9.91 -3.72
CA GLN A 92 -0.74 -9.53 -2.69
C GLN A 92 -2.01 -10.40 -2.75
N LEU A 93 -2.64 -10.63 -1.59
CA LEU A 93 -3.91 -11.29 -1.44
C LEU A 93 -4.94 -10.31 -0.87
N GLY A 94 -6.23 -10.54 -1.15
CA GLY A 94 -7.32 -9.71 -0.64
C GLY A 94 -8.40 -9.44 -1.68
N ILE A 95 -8.96 -8.23 -1.64
CA ILE A 95 -10.07 -7.80 -2.49
C ILE A 95 -9.59 -6.73 -3.47
N TYR A 96 -10.14 -6.73 -4.68
CA TYR A 96 -9.91 -5.69 -5.67
C TYR A 96 -11.19 -5.26 -6.36
N LEU A 97 -11.22 -4.01 -6.78
CA LEU A 97 -12.34 -3.37 -7.47
C LEU A 97 -11.84 -2.94 -8.85
N LEU A 98 -12.65 -3.13 -9.89
CA LEU A 98 -12.39 -2.60 -11.23
C LEU A 98 -13.38 -1.48 -11.53
N TYR A 99 -12.89 -0.41 -12.13
CA TYR A 99 -13.66 0.78 -12.41
C TYR A 99 -13.74 1.06 -13.91
N ASP A 100 -14.90 1.56 -14.34
CA ASP A 100 -15.07 2.33 -15.57
C ASP A 100 -15.29 3.80 -15.18
N GLY A 101 -14.23 4.61 -15.27
CA GLY A 101 -14.26 5.99 -14.78
C GLY A 101 -14.41 6.06 -13.25
N ARG A 102 -15.62 6.35 -12.76
CA ARG A 102 -15.94 6.38 -11.32
C ARG A 102 -16.84 5.23 -10.87
N GLU A 103 -17.38 4.44 -11.80
CA GLU A 103 -18.30 3.36 -11.47
C GLU A 103 -17.53 2.09 -11.14
N VAL A 104 -17.84 1.45 -10.02
CA VAL A 104 -17.35 0.10 -9.72
C VAL A 104 -18.13 -0.90 -10.57
N ILE A 105 -17.48 -1.49 -11.57
CA ILE A 105 -18.13 -2.44 -12.49
C ILE A 105 -17.89 -3.91 -12.11
N TYR A 106 -16.93 -4.17 -11.22
CA TYR A 106 -16.61 -5.51 -10.76
C TYR A 106 -15.88 -5.49 -9.42
N VAL A 107 -16.21 -6.48 -8.57
CA VAL A 107 -15.50 -6.76 -7.32
C VAL A 107 -14.98 -8.19 -7.37
N GLY A 108 -13.69 -8.36 -7.11
CA GLY A 108 -13.02 -9.65 -7.15
C GLY A 108 -12.20 -9.94 -5.91
N ARG A 109 -11.82 -11.21 -5.76
CA ARG A 109 -10.92 -11.69 -4.71
C ARG A 109 -9.66 -12.35 -5.28
N ALA A 110 -8.55 -12.18 -4.58
CA ALA A 110 -7.26 -12.80 -4.81
C ALA A 110 -6.86 -13.58 -3.55
N THR A 111 -7.19 -14.88 -3.51
CA THR A 111 -6.89 -15.76 -2.36
C THR A 111 -5.96 -16.89 -2.77
N GLU A 112 -6.41 -17.74 -3.70
CA GLU A 112 -5.61 -18.86 -4.24
C GLU A 112 -4.60 -18.39 -5.28
N ARG A 113 -4.94 -17.32 -6.01
CA ARG A 113 -4.12 -16.70 -7.03
C ARG A 113 -3.80 -15.26 -6.62
N PRO A 114 -2.56 -14.81 -6.88
CA PRO A 114 -2.11 -13.50 -6.45
C PRO A 114 -2.81 -12.37 -7.22
N LEU A 115 -2.88 -11.19 -6.61
CA LEU A 115 -3.56 -9.99 -7.14
C LEU A 115 -3.16 -9.70 -8.59
N GLY A 116 -1.86 -9.62 -8.87
CA GLY A 116 -1.36 -9.31 -10.20
C GLY A 116 -1.81 -10.32 -11.26
N ARG A 117 -1.89 -11.61 -10.89
CA ARG A 117 -2.39 -12.64 -11.80
C ARG A 117 -3.89 -12.49 -12.09
N ARG A 118 -4.71 -12.18 -11.07
CA ARG A 118 -6.15 -11.98 -11.22
C ARG A 118 -6.46 -10.74 -12.06
N LEU A 119 -5.74 -9.64 -11.83
CA LEU A 119 -5.84 -8.43 -12.65
C LEU A 119 -5.43 -8.69 -14.10
N TYR A 120 -4.34 -9.43 -14.32
CA TYR A 120 -3.90 -9.83 -15.66
C TYR A 120 -4.98 -10.62 -16.41
N GLU A 121 -5.66 -11.57 -15.76
CA GLU A 121 -6.75 -12.34 -16.38
C GLU A 121 -7.90 -11.44 -16.87
N HIS A 122 -8.21 -10.37 -16.13
CA HIS A 122 -9.19 -9.36 -16.54
C HIS A 122 -8.75 -8.46 -17.71
N THR A 123 -7.52 -8.61 -18.20
CA THR A 123 -7.07 -7.95 -19.44
C THR A 123 -7.45 -8.71 -20.70
N ALA A 124 -7.85 -9.97 -20.57
CA ALA A 124 -8.16 -10.86 -21.69
C ALA A 124 -9.58 -11.43 -21.64
N ASP A 125 -10.32 -11.22 -20.55
CA ASP A 125 -11.68 -11.73 -20.39
C ASP A 125 -12.75 -10.75 -20.95
N ARG A 126 -14.02 -11.03 -20.65
CA ARG A 126 -15.16 -10.20 -21.06
C ARG A 126 -15.14 -8.75 -20.51
N LEU A 127 -14.33 -8.47 -19.48
CA LEU A 127 -14.17 -7.15 -18.89
C LEU A 127 -12.98 -6.39 -19.48
N SER A 128 -12.15 -7.05 -20.31
CA SER A 128 -10.92 -6.50 -20.89
C SER A 128 -11.04 -5.12 -21.54
N SER A 129 -12.19 -4.71 -22.06
CA SER A 129 -12.37 -3.38 -22.68
C SER A 129 -13.14 -2.39 -21.81
N ARG A 130 -13.58 -2.79 -20.60
CA ARG A 130 -14.54 -2.04 -19.80
C ARG A 130 -13.93 -1.29 -18.61
N TRP A 131 -12.73 -1.66 -18.17
CA TRP A 131 -12.12 -1.01 -17.00
C TRP A 131 -10.84 -0.25 -17.34
N ASP A 132 -10.66 0.89 -16.69
CA ASP A 132 -9.53 1.81 -16.84
C ASP A 132 -8.72 1.99 -15.55
N ARG A 133 -9.33 1.70 -14.40
CA ARG A 133 -8.71 1.80 -13.08
C ARG A 133 -9.08 0.62 -12.17
N PHE A 134 -8.31 0.45 -11.12
CA PHE A 134 -8.58 -0.54 -10.09
C PHE A 134 -8.14 -0.04 -8.71
N SER A 135 -8.79 -0.55 -7.68
CA SER A 135 -8.38 -0.38 -6.28
C SER A 135 -8.17 -1.76 -5.69
N TRP A 136 -7.32 -1.87 -4.68
CA TRP A 136 -7.03 -3.14 -4.02
C TRP A 136 -6.82 -2.95 -2.53
N PHE A 137 -7.22 -3.95 -1.75
CA PHE A 137 -7.14 -3.98 -0.30
C PHE A 137 -6.44 -5.28 0.10
N GLY A 138 -5.21 -5.14 0.61
CA GLY A 138 -4.26 -6.23 0.81
C GLY A 138 -4.27 -6.83 2.22
N LEU A 139 -4.04 -8.13 2.30
CA LEU A 139 -3.96 -8.88 3.55
C LEU A 139 -2.52 -9.19 3.97
N LEU A 140 -1.58 -9.28 3.01
CA LEU A 140 -0.17 -9.54 3.29
C LEU A 140 0.50 -8.28 3.85
N PRO A 141 1.17 -8.32 5.00
CA PRO A 141 1.87 -7.18 5.56
C PRO A 141 3.03 -6.74 4.66
N VAL A 142 3.45 -5.48 4.77
CA VAL A 142 4.59 -4.95 4.02
C VAL A 142 5.74 -4.64 4.98
N SER A 143 6.90 -5.24 4.75
CA SER A 143 8.09 -5.04 5.56
C SER A 143 8.68 -3.64 5.39
N GLU A 144 9.60 -3.24 6.27
CA GLU A 144 10.33 -1.97 6.11
C GLU A 144 11.19 -1.94 4.84
N ALA A 145 11.65 -3.09 4.39
CA ALA A 145 12.42 -3.26 3.16
C ALA A 145 11.55 -3.20 1.89
N GLY A 146 10.23 -3.12 2.03
CA GLY A 146 9.30 -3.06 0.90
C GLY A 146 8.96 -4.42 0.30
N ASP A 147 9.09 -5.49 1.08
CA ASP A 147 8.70 -6.84 0.67
C ASP A 147 7.34 -7.23 1.27
N LEU A 148 6.59 -8.07 0.56
CA LEU A 148 5.37 -8.66 1.11
C LEU A 148 5.71 -9.80 2.06
N GLY A 149 5.09 -9.79 3.24
CA GLY A 149 5.17 -10.86 4.22
C GLY A 149 4.18 -12.00 3.94
N ILE A 150 3.98 -12.83 4.96
CA ILE A 150 3.11 -14.02 4.91
C ILE A 150 1.70 -13.64 5.39
N LEU A 151 0.68 -14.33 4.88
CA LEU A 151 -0.70 -14.17 5.35
C LEU A 151 -0.80 -14.62 6.82
N PRO A 152 -1.35 -13.80 7.72
CA PRO A 152 -1.65 -14.22 9.09
C PRO A 152 -2.62 -15.41 9.12
N ASP A 153 -2.39 -16.35 10.05
CA ASP A 153 -3.22 -17.57 10.18
C ASP A 153 -4.63 -17.26 10.68
N SER A 154 -4.81 -16.16 11.43
CA SER A 154 -6.12 -15.76 11.97
C SER A 154 -6.19 -14.25 12.21
N TYR A 155 -7.43 -13.76 12.29
CA TYR A 155 -7.75 -12.38 12.66
C TYR A 155 -8.80 -12.40 13.78
N LEU A 156 -8.73 -11.46 14.73
CA LEU A 156 -9.75 -11.38 15.78
C LEU A 156 -11.06 -10.88 15.18
N GLY A 157 -12.18 -11.52 15.56
CA GLY A 157 -13.52 -11.15 15.10
C GLY A 157 -13.85 -9.64 15.18
N PRO A 158 -13.50 -8.93 16.28
CA PRO A 158 -13.73 -7.48 16.39
C PRO A 158 -13.05 -6.64 15.31
N LYS A 159 -12.00 -7.15 14.65
CA LYS A 159 -11.25 -6.46 13.60
C LYS A 159 -11.91 -6.59 12.22
N ILE A 160 -12.89 -7.49 12.06
CA ILE A 160 -13.58 -7.76 10.78
C ILE A 160 -14.54 -6.65 10.40
N ILE A 161 -15.43 -6.25 11.31
CA ILE A 161 -16.45 -5.23 11.03
C ILE A 161 -15.80 -3.90 10.62
N PRO A 162 -14.80 -3.37 11.34
CA PRO A 162 -14.10 -2.15 10.92
C PRO A 162 -13.41 -2.27 9.57
N ALA A 163 -12.78 -3.41 9.27
CA ALA A 163 -12.12 -3.62 7.98
C ALA A 163 -13.12 -3.62 6.81
N VAL A 164 -14.28 -4.27 6.98
CA VAL A 164 -15.34 -4.27 5.96
C VAL A 164 -15.95 -2.89 5.81
N GLU A 165 -16.22 -2.19 6.91
CA GLU A 165 -16.71 -0.81 6.88
C GLU A 165 -15.76 0.10 6.12
N ALA A 166 -14.47 0.03 6.41
CA ALA A 166 -13.46 0.86 5.76
C ALA A 166 -13.39 0.61 4.24
N ILE A 167 -13.43 -0.66 3.80
CA ILE A 167 -13.51 -0.99 2.36
C ILE A 167 -14.75 -0.37 1.73
N LEU A 168 -15.92 -0.46 2.39
CA LEU A 168 -17.17 0.08 1.87
C LEU A 168 -17.15 1.62 1.80
N ILE A 169 -16.57 2.29 2.80
CA ILE A 169 -16.43 3.75 2.80
C ILE A 169 -15.53 4.20 1.66
N GLU A 170 -14.36 3.58 1.50
CA GLU A 170 -13.41 3.93 0.44
C GLU A 170 -13.94 3.59 -0.96
N ALA A 171 -14.64 2.47 -1.09
CA ALA A 171 -15.18 2.03 -2.38
C ALA A 171 -16.39 2.87 -2.84
N LEU A 172 -17.27 3.24 -1.92
CA LEU A 172 -18.55 3.90 -2.25
C LEU A 172 -18.52 5.42 -2.12
N GLU A 173 -17.49 5.97 -1.47
CA GLU A 173 -17.34 7.39 -1.16
C GLU A 173 -18.65 8.09 -0.71
N PRO A 174 -19.39 7.54 0.28
CA PRO A 174 -20.72 8.04 0.61
C PRO A 174 -20.66 9.48 1.15
N ARG A 175 -21.46 10.38 0.57
CA ARG A 175 -21.42 11.83 0.82
C ARG A 175 -21.57 12.23 2.30
N GLN A 176 -22.23 11.40 3.11
CA GLN A 176 -22.53 11.68 4.51
C GLN A 176 -21.50 11.10 5.49
N ASN A 177 -20.59 10.23 5.04
CA ASN A 177 -19.50 9.76 5.88
C ASN A 177 -18.46 10.87 6.02
N ARG A 178 -18.53 11.59 7.15
CA ARG A 178 -17.61 12.69 7.49
C ARG A 178 -16.24 12.20 7.95
N LYS A 179 -16.10 10.92 8.31
CA LYS A 179 -14.84 10.25 8.69
C LYS A 179 -13.98 9.87 7.47
N ARG A 180 -13.75 10.83 6.58
CA ARG A 180 -12.91 10.61 5.39
C ARG A 180 -11.44 10.50 5.84
N GLY A 181 -10.78 9.38 5.56
CA GLY A 181 -9.32 9.22 5.74
C GLY A 181 -8.81 8.91 7.15
N ASP A 182 -9.64 8.97 8.20
CA ASP A 182 -9.20 8.64 9.57
C ASP A 182 -9.38 7.15 9.92
N ASP A 183 -10.26 6.43 9.21
CA ASP A 183 -10.70 5.06 9.53
C ASP A 183 -9.91 3.94 8.79
N LEU A 184 -8.69 4.20 8.30
CA LEU A 184 -7.75 3.16 7.85
C LEU A 184 -6.34 3.48 8.38
N SER A 185 -5.80 2.73 9.34
CA SER A 185 -4.33 2.74 9.59
C SER A 185 -3.59 1.91 8.57
N ALA A 186 -4.33 1.19 7.72
CA ALA A 186 -3.75 0.57 6.56
C ALA A 186 -3.01 1.64 5.77
N VAL A 187 -1.81 1.30 5.34
CA VAL A 187 -0.93 2.23 4.67
C VAL A 187 -1.39 2.35 3.21
N GLU A 188 -1.85 3.54 2.79
CA GLU A 188 -2.17 3.79 1.37
C GLU A 188 -0.87 3.85 0.55
N TYR A 189 -0.85 3.14 -0.58
CA TYR A 189 0.25 3.19 -1.55
C TYR A 189 -0.18 3.92 -2.82
N ILE A 190 0.70 4.83 -3.26
CA ILE A 190 0.56 5.56 -4.51
C ILE A 190 1.16 4.73 -5.64
N GLN A 191 0.43 4.57 -6.75
CA GLN A 191 0.90 3.81 -7.90
C GLN A 191 2.19 4.38 -8.48
N LYS A 192 3.14 3.48 -8.76
CA LYS A 192 4.34 3.75 -9.57
C LYS A 192 4.15 3.11 -10.94
N GLU A 193 4.31 3.91 -12.00
CA GLU A 193 4.28 3.39 -13.38
C GLU A 193 5.42 2.41 -13.62
N ASP A 194 5.13 1.30 -14.30
CA ASP A 194 6.13 0.30 -14.68
C ASP A 194 7.21 0.94 -15.57
N PRO A 195 8.50 0.88 -15.17
CA PRO A 195 9.60 1.41 -15.98
C PRO A 195 9.68 0.86 -17.40
N GLU A 196 9.21 -0.36 -17.65
CA GLU A 196 9.22 -0.97 -18.99
C GLU A 196 8.32 -0.24 -20.00
N ILE A 197 7.25 0.41 -19.52
CA ILE A 197 6.35 1.19 -20.39
C ILE A 197 7.11 2.36 -21.02
N GLN A 198 7.91 3.08 -20.24
CA GLN A 198 8.67 4.22 -20.74
C GLN A 198 9.77 3.77 -21.70
N LYS A 199 10.47 2.66 -21.40
CA LYS A 199 11.46 2.08 -22.31
C LYS A 199 10.85 1.72 -23.66
N LYS A 200 9.67 1.11 -23.68
CA LYS A 200 8.94 0.78 -24.93
C LYS A 200 8.55 2.03 -25.71
N LYS A 201 8.03 3.06 -25.05
CA LYS A 201 7.67 4.34 -25.69
C LYS A 201 8.89 4.99 -26.36
N VAL A 202 10.01 5.08 -25.66
CA VAL A 202 11.26 5.64 -26.20
C VAL A 202 11.75 4.84 -27.41
N LYS A 203 11.75 3.49 -27.32
CA LYS A 203 12.13 2.62 -28.43
C LYS A 203 11.25 2.83 -29.66
N GLN A 204 9.93 2.87 -29.48
CA GLN A 204 8.97 3.10 -30.58
C GLN A 204 9.16 4.48 -31.22
N SER A 205 9.41 5.52 -30.42
CA SER A 205 9.69 6.86 -30.96
C SER A 205 10.99 6.91 -31.79
N LEU A 206 12.03 6.20 -31.35
CA LEU A 206 13.29 6.09 -32.10
C LEU A 206 13.11 5.33 -33.42
N GLU A 207 12.41 4.19 -33.40
CA GLU A 207 12.12 3.41 -34.61
C GLU A 207 11.27 4.21 -35.60
N ALA A 208 10.26 4.95 -35.13
CA ALA A 208 9.45 5.82 -35.98
C ALA A 208 10.25 6.98 -36.59
N ALA A 209 11.24 7.52 -35.87
CA ALA A 209 12.13 8.55 -36.40
C ALA A 209 13.09 7.99 -37.46
N LEU A 210 13.63 6.79 -37.25
CA LEU A 210 14.52 6.10 -38.18
C LEU A 210 13.80 5.60 -39.44
N GLY A 211 12.57 5.11 -39.31
CA GLY A 211 11.74 4.68 -40.45
C GLY A 211 11.29 5.83 -41.35
N LYS A 212 11.21 7.06 -40.82
CA LYS A 212 11.00 8.29 -41.62
C LYS A 212 12.27 8.76 -42.35
N TRP A 213 13.42 8.17 -42.06
CA TRP A 213 14.74 8.49 -42.60
C TRP A 213 15.28 7.42 -43.57
N GLN A 214 14.41 6.53 -44.05
CA GLN A 214 14.72 5.67 -45.19
C GLN A 214 14.30 6.40 -46.48
N PRO A 215 15.24 6.70 -47.41
CA PRO A 215 14.97 7.45 -48.64
C PRO A 215 14.11 6.68 -49.65
#